data_AF-A0A524EBL8-F1
#
_entry.id   AF-A0A524EBL8-F1
#
_cell.length_a   1.000
_cell.length_b   1.000
_cell.length_c   1.000
_cell.angle_alpha   90.00
_cell.angle_beta   90.00
_cell.angle_gamma   90.00
#
_symmetry.space_group_name_H-M   'P 1'
#
loop_
_entity.id
_entity.type
_entity.pdbx_description
1 polymer ?
#
loop_
_entity_poly.entity_id
_entity_poly.type
_entity_poly.pdbx_seq_one_letter_code
_entity_poly.pdbx_strand_id
1 'polypeptide(L)'
;MIDFKHSGLDFNEPLILSMLNGSIKKRKIGDFVDSYLTDDEKNKDKICKEIPRVFVTSINPKSYTYELSGIEGVFREKTSVMTKITFDDNSHITLKNNTKLFNYNNGKISRLTSKKLRINDYLPLSEYIPIHEEEIRSLNLLEYNTER
;
A
#
# COMPACT_ATOMS: atom_id res chain seq x y z
N MET A 1 -12.16 2.89 -12.22
CA MET A 1 -12.44 1.55 -11.67
C MET A 1 -11.16 0.75 -11.64
N ILE A 2 -10.52 0.66 -10.47
CA ILE A 2 -9.33 -0.20 -10.29
C ILE A 2 -9.85 -1.63 -10.21
N ASP A 3 -9.40 -2.48 -11.13
CA ASP A 3 -9.77 -3.89 -11.20
C ASP A 3 -9.08 -4.65 -10.06
N PHE A 4 -9.72 -4.69 -8.89
CA PHE A 4 -9.24 -5.33 -7.66
C PHE A 4 -9.14 -6.86 -7.78
N LYS A 5 -9.62 -7.48 -8.86
CA LYS A 5 -9.79 -8.94 -8.94
C LYS A 5 -8.48 -9.75 -8.95
N HIS A 6 -7.31 -9.11 -9.12
CA HIS A 6 -6.06 -9.84 -9.37
C HIS A 6 -4.78 -9.31 -8.67
N SER A 7 -4.86 -8.31 -7.80
CA SER A 7 -3.68 -7.73 -7.12
C SER A 7 -3.71 -8.00 -5.62
N GLY A 8 -2.57 -8.33 -5.03
CA GLY A 8 -2.46 -8.59 -3.59
C GLY A 8 -1.02 -8.50 -3.10
N LEU A 9 -0.84 -8.09 -1.85
CA LEU A 9 0.44 -7.97 -1.16
C LEU A 9 0.54 -9.00 -0.04
N ASP A 10 1.76 -9.36 0.37
CA ASP A 10 1.96 -10.21 1.54
C ASP A 10 1.44 -9.53 2.81
N PHE A 11 1.02 -10.33 3.77
CA PHE A 11 0.49 -9.86 5.07
C PHE A 11 1.44 -8.86 5.75
N ASN A 12 2.75 -9.10 5.66
CA ASN A 12 3.76 -8.30 6.35
C ASN A 12 4.20 -7.05 5.58
N GLU A 13 3.72 -6.84 4.35
CA GLU A 13 4.12 -5.66 3.57
C GLU A 13 3.69 -4.36 4.28
N PRO A 14 4.55 -3.34 4.27
CA PRO A 14 4.23 -2.07 4.91
C PRO A 14 3.17 -1.32 4.12
N LEU A 15 2.17 -0.81 4.84
CA LEU A 15 1.18 0.15 4.37
C LEU A 15 1.43 1.49 5.05
N ILE A 16 1.52 2.54 4.25
CA ILE A 16 1.67 3.92 4.71
C ILE A 16 0.29 4.58 4.62
N LEU A 17 -0.25 4.91 5.79
CA LEU A 17 -1.54 5.57 5.95
C LEU A 17 -1.31 7.06 6.22
N SER A 18 -2.09 7.91 5.56
CA SER A 18 -2.14 9.33 5.88
C SER A 18 -3.41 9.61 6.64
N MET A 19 -3.28 10.16 7.84
CA MET A 19 -4.40 10.56 8.68
C MET A 19 -4.87 11.96 8.28
N LEU A 20 -6.10 12.32 8.65
CA LEU A 20 -6.68 13.65 8.35
C LEU A 20 -5.97 14.81 9.06
N ASN A 21 -5.21 14.54 10.12
CA ASN A 21 -4.42 15.51 10.88
C ASN A 21 -2.96 15.62 10.40
N GLY A 22 -2.72 15.32 9.11
CA GLY A 22 -1.38 15.30 8.52
C GLY A 22 -0.43 14.17 8.99
N SER A 23 -0.78 13.42 10.04
CA SER A 23 0.11 12.39 10.59
C SER A 23 0.20 11.16 9.68
N ILE A 24 1.41 10.58 9.58
CA ILE A 24 1.67 9.36 8.82
C ILE A 24 1.79 8.18 9.79
N LYS A 25 1.11 7.08 9.48
CA LYS A 25 1.25 5.82 10.21
C LYS A 25 1.71 4.71 9.27
N LYS A 26 2.77 4.01 9.67
CA LYS A 26 3.22 2.78 9.02
C LYS A 26 2.63 1.58 9.78
N ARG A 27 1.95 0.67 9.08
CA ARG A 27 1.43 -0.59 9.63
C ARG A 27 1.70 -1.73 8.66
N LYS A 28 1.60 -2.98 9.11
CA LYS A 28 1.50 -4.11 8.18
C LYS A 28 0.14 -4.05 7.48
N ILE A 29 0.10 -4.30 6.18
CA ILE A 29 -1.15 -4.31 5.41
C ILE A 29 -2.10 -5.39 5.94
N GLY A 30 -1.58 -6.55 6.35
CA GLY A 30 -2.34 -7.62 6.97
C GLY A 30 -3.06 -7.19 8.23
N ASP A 31 -2.34 -6.58 9.18
CA ASP A 31 -2.92 -6.08 10.43
C ASP A 31 -3.97 -4.98 10.16
N PHE A 32 -3.74 -4.13 9.15
CA PHE A 32 -4.70 -3.12 8.74
C PHE A 32 -6.00 -3.75 8.22
N VAL A 33 -5.89 -4.70 7.28
CA VAL A 33 -7.05 -5.39 6.71
C VAL A 33 -7.80 -6.19 7.78
N ASP A 34 -7.09 -6.95 8.60
CA ASP A 34 -7.68 -7.80 9.63
C ASP A 34 -8.37 -6.99 10.74
N SER A 35 -8.00 -5.72 10.94
CA SER A 35 -8.69 -4.84 11.89
C SER A 35 -10.13 -4.48 11.49
N TYR A 36 -10.51 -4.69 10.23
CA TYR A 36 -11.87 -4.47 9.74
C TYR A 36 -12.69 -5.76 9.58
N LEU A 37 -12.08 -6.93 9.79
CA LEU A 37 -12.70 -8.23 9.56
C LEU A 37 -13.04 -8.94 10.88
N THR A 38 -14.17 -9.64 10.94
CA THR A 38 -14.46 -10.57 12.03
C THR A 38 -13.63 -11.85 11.89
N ASP A 39 -13.50 -12.64 12.95
CA ASP A 39 -12.73 -13.89 12.89
C ASP A 39 -13.31 -14.89 11.88
N ASP A 40 -14.64 -14.92 11.72
CA ASP A 40 -15.29 -15.71 10.67
C ASP A 40 -14.95 -15.21 9.26
N GLU A 41 -14.85 -13.89 9.06
CA GLU A 41 -14.45 -13.31 7.77
C GLU A 41 -12.98 -13.60 7.44
N LYS A 42 -12.10 -13.58 8.44
CA LYS A 42 -10.66 -13.90 8.30
C LYS A 42 -10.42 -15.33 7.85
N ASN A 43 -11.30 -16.27 8.23
CA ASN A 43 -11.16 -17.68 7.90
C ASN A 43 -11.62 -18.02 6.47
N LYS A 44 -12.35 -17.13 5.79
CA LYS A 44 -12.78 -17.31 4.41
C LYS A 44 -11.59 -17.31 3.45
N ASP A 45 -11.75 -18.02 2.33
CA ASP A 45 -10.70 -18.05 1.28
C ASP A 45 -10.59 -16.73 0.53
N LYS A 46 -11.67 -15.95 0.48
CA LYS A 46 -11.73 -14.65 -0.18
C LYS A 46 -12.81 -13.79 0.47
N ILE A 47 -12.50 -12.52 0.75
CA ILE A 47 -13.44 -11.54 1.28
C ILE A 47 -13.10 -10.15 0.76
N CYS A 48 -14.14 -9.39 0.43
CA CYS A 48 -14.07 -7.98 0.08
C CYS A 48 -15.07 -7.26 0.97
N LYS A 49 -14.64 -6.21 1.67
CA LYS A 49 -15.47 -5.48 2.63
C LYS A 49 -15.23 -3.99 2.48
N GLU A 50 -16.30 -3.22 2.36
CA GLU A 50 -16.22 -1.77 2.39
C GLU A 50 -15.83 -1.29 3.80
N ILE A 51 -15.05 -0.22 3.89
CA ILE A 51 -14.58 0.32 5.17
C ILE A 51 -14.89 1.81 5.28
N PRO A 52 -14.94 2.36 6.50
CA PRO A 52 -14.94 3.81 6.68
C PRO A 52 -13.79 4.45 5.90
N ARG A 53 -14.01 5.64 5.35
CA ARG A 53 -13.06 6.30 4.46
C ARG A 53 -11.72 6.55 5.18
N VAL A 54 -10.69 5.82 4.77
CA VAL A 54 -9.28 6.01 5.18
C VAL A 54 -8.49 6.57 4.01
N PHE A 55 -7.45 7.37 4.25
CA PHE A 55 -6.63 7.94 3.21
C PHE A 55 -5.24 7.30 3.14
N VAL A 56 -4.74 7.16 1.92
CA VAL A 56 -3.38 6.69 1.62
C VAL A 56 -2.72 7.61 0.61
N THR A 57 -1.41 7.70 0.69
CA THR A 57 -0.60 8.32 -0.35
C THR A 57 -0.59 7.42 -1.58
N SER A 58 -1.02 7.94 -2.72
CA SER A 58 -0.98 7.24 -4.00
C SER A 58 -0.35 8.11 -5.08
N ILE A 59 0.04 7.49 -6.21
CA ILE A 59 0.57 8.23 -7.36
C ILE A 59 -0.57 8.40 -8.36
N ASN A 60 -0.83 9.65 -8.74
CA ASN A 60 -1.74 9.97 -9.82
C ASN A 60 -1.11 9.52 -11.17
N PRO A 61 -1.73 8.59 -11.91
CA PRO A 61 -1.13 8.04 -13.12
C PRO A 61 -1.09 9.01 -14.31
N LYS A 62 -1.74 10.19 -14.21
CA LYS A 62 -1.73 11.22 -15.26
C LYS A 62 -0.66 12.27 -15.01
N SER A 63 -0.56 12.76 -13.77
CA SER A 63 0.41 13.81 -13.40
C SER A 63 1.71 13.26 -12.83
N TYR A 64 1.75 11.99 -12.42
CA TYR A 64 2.86 11.36 -11.70
C TYR A 64 3.23 12.08 -10.40
N THR A 65 2.28 12.80 -9.82
CA THR A 65 2.40 13.45 -8.52
C THR A 65 1.73 12.61 -7.44
N TYR A 66 2.18 12.75 -6.19
CA TYR A 66 1.51 12.15 -5.06
C TYR A 66 0.19 12.84 -4.75
N GLU A 67 -0.82 12.06 -4.38
CA GLU A 67 -2.11 12.56 -3.94
C GLU A 67 -2.68 11.70 -2.80
N LEU A 68 -3.52 12.31 -1.95
CA LEU A 68 -4.29 11.57 -0.96
C LEU A 68 -5.48 10.90 -1.64
N SER A 69 -5.48 9.57 -1.60
CA SER A 69 -6.55 8.74 -2.17
C SER A 69 -7.33 8.05 -1.07
N GLY A 70 -8.66 8.06 -1.18
CA GLY A 70 -9.53 7.31 -0.28
C GLY A 70 -9.48 5.82 -0.56
N ILE A 71 -9.38 5.00 0.48
CA ILE A 71 -9.63 3.56 0.44
C ILE A 71 -11.14 3.35 0.60
N GLU A 72 -11.76 2.68 -0.37
CA GLU A 72 -13.19 2.37 -0.38
C GLU A 72 -13.50 1.01 0.29
N GLY A 73 -12.52 0.11 0.31
CA GLY A 73 -12.68 -1.22 0.88
C GLY A 73 -11.37 -1.97 1.05
N VAL A 74 -11.42 -3.05 1.80
CA VAL A 74 -10.32 -3.99 2.01
C VAL A 74 -10.62 -5.33 1.36
N PHE A 75 -9.55 -5.99 0.91
CA PHE A 75 -9.61 -7.28 0.26
C PHE A 75 -8.62 -8.24 0.92
N ARG A 76 -9.08 -9.45 1.24
CA ARG A 76 -8.23 -10.54 1.73
C ARG A 76 -8.55 -11.81 0.95
N GLU A 77 -7.51 -12.54 0.57
CA GLU A 77 -7.62 -13.80 -0.16
C GLU A 77 -6.48 -14.72 0.26
N LYS A 78 -6.79 -16.00 0.52
CA LYS A 78 -5.75 -17.02 0.72
C LYS A 78 -5.08 -17.27 -0.63
N THR A 79 -3.75 -17.23 -0.64
CA THR A 79 -2.98 -17.49 -1.85
C THR A 79 -1.81 -18.41 -1.55
N SER A 80 -1.56 -19.35 -2.47
CA SER A 80 -0.47 -20.31 -2.35
C SER A 80 0.80 -19.86 -3.06
N VAL A 81 0.72 -18.82 -3.91
CA VAL A 81 1.85 -18.40 -4.76
C VAL A 81 2.09 -16.90 -4.63
N MET A 82 3.18 -16.59 -3.94
CA MET A 82 3.72 -15.23 -3.77
C MET A 82 5.06 -15.12 -4.50
N THR A 83 5.35 -13.92 -5.01
CA THR A 83 6.61 -13.58 -5.66
C THR A 83 7.24 -12.43 -4.91
N LYS A 84 8.49 -12.63 -4.47
CA LYS A 84 9.33 -11.59 -3.89
C LYS A 84 10.14 -10.93 -5.01
N ILE A 85 9.98 -9.63 -5.15
CA ILE A 85 10.78 -8.79 -6.05
C ILE A 85 11.81 -8.08 -5.18
N THR A 86 13.09 -8.20 -5.53
CA THR A 86 14.19 -7.49 -4.87
C THR A 86 14.72 -6.44 -5.82
N PHE A 87 14.90 -5.21 -5.32
CA PHE A 87 15.43 -4.08 -6.06
C PHE A 87 16.94 -3.96 -5.88
N ASP A 88 17.57 -3.06 -6.63
CA ASP A 88 19.01 -2.81 -6.61
C ASP A 88 19.53 -2.26 -5.28
N ASP A 89 18.68 -1.54 -4.53
CA ASP A 89 18.94 -1.06 -3.17
C ASP A 89 18.74 -2.13 -2.06
N ASN A 90 18.52 -3.40 -2.44
CA ASN A 90 18.13 -4.53 -1.57
C ASN A 90 16.77 -4.38 -0.88
N SER A 91 16.01 -3.33 -1.15
CA SER A 91 14.60 -3.29 -0.78
C SER A 91 13.85 -4.40 -1.52
N HIS A 92 12.68 -4.76 -1.01
CA HIS A 92 11.89 -5.81 -1.62
C HIS A 92 10.41 -5.62 -1.34
N ILE A 93 9.60 -6.22 -2.21
CA ILE A 93 8.16 -6.33 -2.06
C ILE A 93 7.72 -7.75 -2.39
N THR A 94 6.88 -8.32 -1.54
CA THR A 94 6.30 -9.66 -1.72
C THR A 94 4.82 -9.51 -2.08
N LEU A 95 4.45 -10.08 -3.22
CA LEU A 95 3.13 -9.86 -3.79
C LEU A 95 2.60 -11.08 -4.52
N LYS A 96 1.28 -11.11 -4.72
CA LYS A 96 0.63 -12.19 -5.45
C LYS A 96 1.13 -12.23 -6.89
N ASN A 97 1.33 -13.43 -7.41
CA ASN A 97 1.56 -13.62 -8.83
C ASN A 97 0.40 -13.04 -9.65
N ASN A 98 0.72 -12.22 -10.66
CA ASN A 98 -0.22 -11.44 -11.49
C ASN A 98 -0.67 -10.07 -10.93
N THR A 99 -0.11 -9.61 -9.82
CA THR A 99 -0.30 -8.22 -9.35
C THR A 99 0.20 -7.23 -10.40
N LYS A 100 -0.58 -6.18 -10.66
CA LYS A 100 -0.23 -5.12 -11.61
C LYS A 100 0.72 -4.12 -10.95
N LEU A 101 1.82 -3.82 -11.62
CA LEU A 101 2.87 -2.90 -11.21
C LEU A 101 3.07 -1.85 -12.30
N PHE A 102 3.63 -0.70 -11.94
CA PHE A 102 4.10 0.27 -12.92
C PHE A 102 5.48 -0.16 -13.42
N ASN A 103 5.73 -0.02 -14.71
CA ASN A 103 7.02 -0.30 -15.35
C ASN A 103 7.38 0.85 -16.27
N TYR A 104 8.63 1.29 -16.23
CA TYR A 104 9.19 2.28 -17.12
C TYR A 104 9.88 1.60 -18.29
N ASN A 105 9.39 1.83 -19.50
CA ASN A 105 9.94 1.25 -20.71
C ASN A 105 9.84 2.25 -21.87
N ASN A 106 10.93 2.43 -22.61
CA ASN A 106 11.00 3.33 -23.78
C ASN A 106 10.47 4.74 -23.50
N GLY A 107 10.89 5.34 -22.38
CA GLY A 107 10.50 6.71 -22.02
C GLY A 107 9.08 6.85 -21.48
N LYS A 108 8.35 5.75 -21.23
CA LYS A 108 6.94 5.79 -20.81
C LYS A 108 6.67 4.87 -19.63
N ILE A 109 5.85 5.36 -18.70
CA ILE A 109 5.29 4.54 -17.62
C ILE A 109 4.10 3.76 -18.18
N SER A 110 4.12 2.45 -17.96
CA SER A 110 3.08 1.51 -18.37
C SER A 110 2.74 0.56 -17.22
N ARG A 111 1.69 -0.25 -17.37
CA ARG A 111 1.34 -1.28 -16.37
C ARG A 111 1.74 -2.65 -16.88
N LEU A 112 2.34 -3.42 -16.00
CA LEU A 112 2.87 -4.76 -16.22
C LEU A 112 2.35 -5.69 -15.12
N THR A 113 2.13 -6.97 -15.39
CA THR A 113 1.84 -7.93 -14.32
C THR A 113 3.13 -8.54 -13.80
N SER A 114 3.20 -8.86 -12.51
CA SER A 114 4.40 -9.42 -11.88
C SER A 114 4.92 -10.70 -12.55
N LYS A 115 4.04 -11.48 -13.20
CA LYS A 115 4.40 -12.66 -13.99
C LYS A 115 5.28 -12.34 -15.23
N LYS A 116 5.19 -11.11 -15.74
CA LYS A 116 5.90 -10.67 -16.94
C LYS A 116 7.17 -9.87 -16.62
N LEU A 117 7.46 -9.62 -15.34
CA LEU A 117 8.69 -8.96 -14.92
C LEU A 117 9.91 -9.79 -15.28
N ARG A 118 10.97 -9.09 -15.65
CA ARG A 118 12.30 -9.65 -15.94
C ARG A 118 13.34 -8.92 -15.10
N ILE A 119 14.48 -9.58 -14.92
CA ILE A 119 15.65 -8.93 -14.34
C ILE A 119 16.01 -7.72 -15.22
N ASN A 120 16.32 -6.59 -14.57
CA ASN A 120 16.59 -5.28 -15.19
C ASN A 120 15.36 -4.52 -15.75
N ASP A 121 14.13 -4.97 -15.50
CA ASP A 121 12.96 -4.10 -15.73
C ASP A 121 12.98 -2.92 -14.74
N TYR A 122 12.65 -1.71 -15.22
CA TYR A 122 12.67 -0.50 -14.41
C TYR A 122 11.32 -0.26 -13.74
N LEU A 123 11.28 -0.46 -12.43
CA LEU A 123 10.11 -0.18 -11.61
C LEU A 123 10.29 1.21 -10.96
N PRO A 124 9.35 2.16 -11.16
CA PRO A 124 9.43 3.44 -10.49
C PRO A 124 9.21 3.25 -8.99
N LEU A 125 10.19 3.70 -8.21
CA LEU A 125 10.13 3.74 -6.75
C LEU A 125 10.00 5.17 -6.27
N SER A 126 9.52 5.31 -5.04
CA SER A 126 9.45 6.57 -4.33
C SER A 126 10.72 6.75 -3.50
N GLU A 127 11.48 7.83 -3.74
CA GLU A 127 12.63 8.18 -2.90
C GLU A 127 12.20 8.81 -1.56
N TYR A 128 11.02 9.44 -1.53
CA TYR A 128 10.47 10.09 -0.34
C TYR A 128 8.95 9.94 -0.28
N ILE A 129 8.44 9.71 0.93
CA ILE A 129 7.01 9.80 1.21
C ILE A 129 6.73 11.28 1.48
N PRO A 130 5.87 11.96 0.69
CA PRO A 130 5.52 13.34 0.97
C PRO A 130 4.84 13.41 2.34
N ILE A 131 5.43 14.21 3.23
CA ILE A 131 4.85 14.55 4.52
C ILE A 131 4.12 15.87 4.31
N HIS A 132 2.84 15.92 4.66
CA HIS A 132 2.15 17.20 4.73
C HIS A 132 2.74 17.98 5.91
N GLU A 133 3.41 19.08 5.64
CA GLU A 133 3.83 20.04 6.65
C GLU A 133 2.57 20.74 7.20
N GLU A 134 1.92 20.15 8.19
CA GLU A 134 1.11 20.94 9.12
C GLU A 134 2.08 21.60 10.10
N GLU A 135 2.03 22.93 10.22
CA GLU A 135 2.63 23.60 11.38
C GLU A 135 2.06 22.94 12.64
N ILE A 136 2.93 22.43 13.52
CA ILE A 136 2.51 21.94 14.83
C ILE A 136 1.95 23.15 15.59
N ARG A 137 0.63 23.37 15.52
CA ARG A 137 -0.03 24.52 16.15
C ARG A 137 -0.08 24.38 17.68
N SER A 138 0.02 23.16 18.20
CA SER A 138 0.13 22.89 19.63
C SER A 138 0.50 21.42 19.89
N LEU A 139 1.48 21.19 20.76
CA LEU A 139 1.78 19.87 21.33
C LEU A 139 1.05 19.76 22.68
N ASN A 140 0.08 18.85 22.81
CA ASN A 140 -0.55 18.58 24.10
C ASN A 140 0.38 17.71 24.96
N LEU A 141 1.13 18.33 25.87
CA LEU A 141 2.09 17.65 26.75
C LEU A 141 1.44 16.61 27.68
N LEU A 142 0.11 16.66 27.90
CA LEU A 142 -0.59 15.66 28.71
C LEU A 142 -0.81 14.32 27.96
N GLU A 143 -0.78 14.35 26.62
CA GLU A 143 -0.91 13.15 25.78
C GLU A 143 0.46 12.53 25.42
N TYR A 144 1.53 13.32 25.54
CA TYR A 144 2.90 12.91 25.25
C TYR A 144 3.52 12.22 26.47
N ASN A 145 3.06 11.00 26.78
CA ASN A 145 3.63 10.20 27.85
C ASN A 145 4.73 9.28 27.27
N THR A 146 6.00 9.59 27.56
CA THR A 146 7.18 8.85 27.05
C THR A 146 7.44 7.51 27.76
N GLU A 147 6.57 7.10 28.68
CA GLU A 147 6.71 5.88 29.50
C GLU A 147 5.59 4.85 29.25
N ARG A 148 5.40 4.41 28.01
CA ARG A 148 4.64 3.18 27.69
C ARG A 148 5.34 2.30 26.67
#